data_AF-A0A835GPF2-F1
#
_entry.id   AF-A0A835GPF2-F1
#
_cell.length_a   1.000
_cell.length_b   1.000
_cell.length_c   1.000
_cell.angle_alpha   90.00
_cell.angle_beta   90.00
_cell.angle_gamma   90.00
#
_symmetry.space_group_name_H-M   'P 1'
#
loop_
_entity.id
_entity.type
_entity.pdbx_description
1 polymer ?
#
loop_
_entity_poly.entity_id
_entity_poly.type
_entity_poly.pdbx_seq_one_letter_code
_entity_poly.pdbx_strand_id
1 'polypeptide(L)'
;MEDDPQFSELVWQAEVAIDNGIFPERIYQGSSGSYFVKNPGGKIVGVFKPKDEEPYGRLNPKWTKWMHKLCCPCCFGRSCLIPNQGYLSEAGASLVDSKIGLKIVPKTRVVKLVSETFNYLRIDRERSRLKRAITEQFPNLRFNRMGLPPKAGSFQLFVEGYKDADYWLRRFEQDPPPPHVMRKFQLQFERLVVLDYIIRNTDRGNDNWLIKYDSPSQQPPHADIDLRDPSEWRGAEVRIAAIDNGLAFPFKHPDSWRAYPYHWAWLPQAKQPFSHETKELVLPLLSDMNFVQELCDELHVLFKQDKGFDKGLFERQMSVMRGQVLNLTQALKDNKSPVQLVQMPAIQERVDVVPFLRLVPATLPAQVAFLLLVVRLHAARCISKNGDKFHLKLKISDINTTVCICM
;
A
#
# COMPACT_ATOMS: atom_id res chain seq x y z
N MET A 1 10.72 7.03 -15.06
CA MET A 1 9.58 6.07 -15.00
C MET A 1 8.78 6.33 -16.24
N GLU A 2 8.82 5.45 -17.23
CA GLU A 2 8.26 5.76 -18.57
C GLU A 2 6.72 5.84 -18.56
N ASP A 3 6.06 5.19 -17.60
CA ASP A 3 4.59 5.06 -17.57
C ASP A 3 3.84 6.24 -16.93
N ASP A 4 4.52 7.29 -16.46
CA ASP A 4 3.88 8.43 -15.78
C ASP A 4 4.71 9.73 -15.92
N PRO A 5 4.53 10.45 -17.05
CA PRO A 5 5.27 11.67 -17.31
C PRO A 5 5.03 12.77 -16.27
N GLN A 6 3.78 12.91 -15.80
CA GLN A 6 3.43 13.95 -14.83
C GLN A 6 4.11 13.71 -13.46
N PHE A 7 4.14 12.47 -12.99
CA PHE A 7 4.87 12.15 -11.76
C PHE A 7 6.38 12.32 -11.95
N SER A 8 6.92 11.91 -13.11
CA SER A 8 8.34 12.05 -13.42
C SER A 8 8.77 13.52 -13.46
N GLU A 9 7.95 14.39 -14.02
CA GLU A 9 8.16 15.85 -14.04
C GLU A 9 8.19 16.43 -12.62
N LEU A 10 7.30 16.00 -11.72
CA LEU A 10 7.29 16.47 -10.34
C LEU A 10 8.55 16.03 -9.57
N VAL A 11 9.04 14.82 -9.82
CA VAL A 11 10.32 14.35 -9.24
C VAL A 11 11.48 15.16 -9.81
N TRP A 12 11.50 15.42 -11.11
CA TRP A 12 12.53 16.26 -11.73
C TRP A 12 12.52 17.68 -11.16
N GLN A 13 11.34 18.30 -10.99
CA GLN A 13 11.22 19.61 -10.34
C GLN A 13 11.76 19.61 -8.91
N ALA A 14 11.53 18.53 -8.15
CA ALA A 14 12.09 18.38 -6.82
C ALA A 14 13.63 18.29 -6.84
N GLU A 15 14.21 17.55 -7.79
CA GLU A 15 15.67 17.47 -7.97
C GLU A 15 16.26 18.83 -8.35
N VAL A 16 15.65 19.54 -9.30
CA VAL A 16 16.07 20.89 -9.70
C VAL A 16 15.96 21.88 -8.53
N ALA A 17 14.92 21.77 -7.70
CA ALA A 17 14.79 22.62 -6.52
C ALA A 17 15.95 22.40 -5.54
N ILE A 18 16.29 21.13 -5.28
CA ILE A 18 17.40 20.76 -4.40
C ILE A 18 18.74 21.26 -4.96
N ASP A 19 18.98 21.09 -6.25
CA ASP A 19 20.21 21.55 -6.90
C ASP A 19 20.37 23.09 -6.85
N ASN A 20 19.25 23.82 -6.80
CA ASN A 20 19.21 25.27 -6.62
C ASN A 20 19.14 25.72 -5.14
N GLY A 21 19.38 24.82 -4.19
CA GLY A 21 19.44 25.15 -2.75
C GLY A 21 18.07 25.26 -2.07
N ILE A 22 16.98 24.90 -2.74
CA ILE A 22 15.63 24.82 -2.17
C ILE A 22 15.42 23.40 -1.64
N PHE A 23 15.83 23.19 -0.39
CA PHE A 23 15.85 21.84 0.20
C PHE A 23 14.50 21.40 0.77
N PRO A 24 14.22 20.08 0.80
CA PRO A 24 13.13 19.49 1.56
C PRO A 24 13.19 19.86 3.05
N GLU A 25 12.04 20.24 3.60
CA GLU A 25 11.88 20.65 4.99
C GLU A 25 11.35 19.50 5.85
N ARG A 26 11.94 19.29 7.02
CA ARG A 26 11.56 18.18 7.89
C ARG A 26 10.21 18.43 8.55
N ILE A 27 9.36 17.40 8.51
CA ILE A 27 8.09 17.35 9.25
C ILE A 27 8.40 16.80 10.65
N TYR A 28 8.11 17.61 11.68
CA TYR A 28 8.41 17.23 13.07
C TYR A 28 7.33 16.33 13.69
N GLN A 29 6.10 16.39 13.18
CA GLN A 29 4.99 15.51 13.56
C GLN A 29 5.22 14.07 13.04
N GLY A 30 4.59 13.07 13.67
CA GLY A 30 4.75 11.65 13.33
C GLY A 30 5.95 10.96 14.00
N SER A 31 6.32 9.74 13.56
CA SER A 31 7.37 8.94 14.22
C SER A 31 8.58 8.56 13.35
N SER A 32 8.55 8.89 12.07
CA SER A 32 9.61 8.67 11.07
C SER A 32 10.30 9.99 10.68
N GLY A 33 11.41 9.88 9.91
CA GLY A 33 11.86 10.98 9.06
C GLY A 33 10.90 11.17 7.89
N SER A 34 10.28 12.34 7.81
CA SER A 34 9.36 12.74 6.74
C SER A 34 9.68 14.17 6.33
N TYR A 35 9.60 14.49 5.04
CA TYR A 35 10.03 15.77 4.51
C TYR A 35 9.02 16.34 3.52
N PHE A 36 8.67 17.62 3.66
CA PHE A 36 7.99 18.38 2.61
C PHE A 36 8.99 18.72 1.52
N VAL A 37 8.76 18.18 0.33
CA VAL A 37 9.57 18.42 -0.86
C VAL A 37 8.96 19.58 -1.65
N LYS A 38 9.82 20.47 -2.13
CA LYS A 38 9.43 21.70 -2.82
C LYS A 38 9.85 21.65 -4.29
N ASN A 39 9.15 22.40 -5.14
CA ASN A 39 9.57 22.69 -6.50
C ASN A 39 10.47 23.94 -6.55
N PRO A 40 11.00 24.35 -7.73
CA PRO A 40 11.85 25.53 -7.85
C PRO A 40 11.16 26.85 -7.47
N GLY A 41 9.83 26.89 -7.47
CA GLY A 41 9.04 28.02 -6.98
C GLY A 41 8.85 28.04 -5.46
N GLY A 42 9.43 27.10 -4.72
CA GLY A 42 9.29 26.98 -3.26
C GLY A 42 7.96 26.39 -2.79
N LYS A 43 7.08 25.97 -3.71
CA LYS A 43 5.79 25.36 -3.40
C LYS A 43 5.98 23.89 -3.01
N ILE A 44 5.29 23.43 -1.97
CA ILE A 44 5.29 22.01 -1.57
C ILE A 44 4.60 21.19 -2.66
N VAL A 45 5.28 20.16 -3.16
CA VAL A 45 4.78 19.26 -4.21
C VAL A 45 4.59 17.83 -3.73
N GLY A 46 5.27 17.44 -2.66
CA GLY A 46 5.16 16.09 -2.13
C GLY A 46 5.69 15.92 -0.72
N VAL A 47 5.39 14.76 -0.16
CA VAL A 47 5.96 14.27 1.09
C VAL A 47 6.88 13.10 0.77
N PHE A 48 8.14 13.21 1.17
CA PHE A 48 9.14 12.16 1.00
C PHE A 48 9.45 11.49 2.34
N LYS A 49 9.37 10.16 2.39
CA LYS A 49 9.70 9.34 3.57
C LYS A 49 10.83 8.36 3.21
N PRO A 50 12.10 8.68 3.54
CA PRO A 50 13.22 7.81 3.23
C PRO A 50 13.19 6.53 4.09
N LYS A 51 13.42 5.38 3.43
CA LYS A 51 13.42 4.05 4.03
C LYS A 51 14.30 3.97 5.28
N ASP A 52 15.51 4.50 5.21
CA ASP A 52 16.51 4.38 6.27
C ASP A 52 16.24 5.25 7.51
N GLU A 53 15.25 6.15 7.44
CA GLU A 53 14.81 7.01 8.55
C GLU A 53 13.42 6.62 9.11
N GLU A 54 12.88 5.48 8.67
CA GLU A 54 11.67 4.89 9.26
C GLU A 54 11.85 4.59 10.77
N PRO A 55 10.78 4.34 11.55
CA PRO A 55 10.86 4.13 13.00
C PRO A 55 11.87 3.05 13.43
N TYR A 56 12.07 2.02 12.59
CA TYR A 56 13.03 0.93 12.78
C TYR A 56 14.22 0.98 11.81
N GLY A 57 14.31 2.05 11.02
CA GLY A 57 15.43 2.33 10.11
C GLY A 57 16.71 2.62 10.89
N ARG A 58 17.85 2.31 10.26
CA ARG A 58 19.19 2.46 10.89
C ARG A 58 19.53 3.92 11.23
N LEU A 59 18.93 4.87 10.52
CA LEU A 59 19.18 6.31 10.63
C LEU A 59 17.95 7.06 11.14
N ASN A 60 17.07 6.42 11.91
CA ASN A 60 15.94 7.12 12.51
C ASN A 60 16.45 8.31 13.35
N PRO A 61 16.08 9.56 13.01
CA PRO A 61 16.53 10.74 13.74
C PRO A 61 15.83 10.95 15.09
N LYS A 62 14.82 10.14 15.44
CA LYS A 62 14.12 10.17 16.74
C LYS A 62 14.69 9.08 17.66
N TRP A 63 15.54 9.48 18.62
CA TRP A 63 16.30 8.60 19.53
C TRP A 63 15.44 7.73 20.47
N THR A 64 14.19 8.14 20.72
CA THR A 64 13.29 7.53 21.71
C THR A 64 12.95 6.05 21.46
N LYS A 65 12.91 5.59 20.19
CA LYS A 65 12.62 4.18 19.89
C LYS A 65 13.84 3.25 19.96
N TRP A 66 15.07 3.78 19.93
CA TRP A 66 16.27 2.97 20.20
C TRP A 66 16.32 2.55 21.68
N MET A 67 15.99 3.47 22.60
CA MET A 67 15.81 3.14 24.02
C MET A 67 14.69 2.11 24.25
N HIS A 68 13.53 2.23 23.58
CA HIS A 68 12.45 1.24 23.71
C HIS A 68 12.82 -0.15 23.17
N LYS A 69 13.63 -0.22 22.10
CA LYS A 69 14.15 -1.47 21.53
C LYS A 69 15.11 -2.19 22.47
N LEU A 70 15.83 -1.46 23.33
CA LEU A 70 16.78 -2.00 24.30
C LEU A 70 16.11 -2.45 25.61
N CYS A 71 15.04 -1.78 26.04
CA CYS A 71 14.41 -2.04 27.34
C CYS A 71 13.22 -3.03 27.32
N CYS A 72 12.53 -3.26 26.19
CA CYS A 72 11.37 -4.19 26.11
C CYS A 72 11.20 -4.84 24.71
N PRO A 73 12.01 -5.85 24.33
CA PRO A 73 11.96 -6.45 22.98
C PRO A 73 10.65 -7.19 22.63
N CYS A 74 9.82 -7.56 23.61
CA CYS A 74 8.54 -8.27 23.41
C CYS A 74 7.31 -7.35 23.24
N CYS A 75 7.41 -6.04 23.51
CA CYS A 75 6.26 -5.12 23.53
C CYS A 75 6.27 -4.07 22.40
N PHE A 76 7.39 -3.89 21.70
CA PHE A 76 7.59 -2.78 20.76
C PHE A 76 7.80 -3.27 19.32
N GLY A 77 6.87 -2.91 18.43
CA GLY A 77 6.80 -3.41 17.06
C GLY A 77 5.40 -3.91 16.71
N ARG A 78 4.97 -3.67 15.47
CA ARG A 78 3.82 -4.39 14.92
C ARG A 78 4.33 -5.74 14.42
N SER A 79 4.26 -6.77 15.26
CA SER A 79 4.83 -8.11 15.00
C SER A 79 4.26 -8.80 13.75
N CYS A 80 3.14 -8.32 13.23
CA CYS A 80 2.51 -8.78 11.99
C CYS A 80 3.03 -8.05 10.73
N LEU A 81 3.87 -7.03 10.85
CA LEU A 81 4.44 -6.27 9.73
C LEU A 81 5.92 -6.64 9.51
N ILE A 82 6.34 -6.60 8.24
CA ILE A 82 7.75 -6.74 7.87
C ILE A 82 8.48 -5.42 8.23
N PRO A 83 9.59 -5.47 8.99
CA PRO A 83 10.32 -4.26 9.35
C PRO A 83 10.91 -3.53 8.13
N ASN A 84 10.95 -2.19 8.19
CA ASN A 84 11.71 -1.35 7.25
C ASN A 84 11.24 -1.41 5.78
N GLN A 85 9.94 -1.66 5.59
CA GLN A 85 9.26 -1.67 4.29
C GLN A 85 8.06 -0.70 4.25
N GLY A 86 8.01 0.30 5.15
CA GLY A 86 6.90 1.24 5.20
C GLY A 86 6.75 2.03 3.91
N TYR A 87 7.87 2.43 3.29
CA TYR A 87 7.86 3.10 1.99
C TYR A 87 7.24 2.25 0.84
N LEU A 88 7.38 0.92 0.90
CA LEU A 88 6.71 0.02 -0.05
C LEU A 88 5.22 -0.11 0.26
N SER A 89 4.86 -0.11 1.55
CA SER A 89 3.47 -0.11 2.00
C SER A 89 2.74 1.16 1.51
N GLU A 90 3.38 2.33 1.58
CA GLU A 90 2.87 3.59 1.02
C GLU A 90 2.65 3.52 -0.50
N ALA A 91 3.64 3.05 -1.25
CA ALA A 91 3.53 2.91 -2.71
C ALA A 91 2.51 1.82 -3.10
N GLY A 92 2.43 0.74 -2.32
CA GLY A 92 1.48 -0.36 -2.52
C GLY A 92 0.04 0.07 -2.30
N ALA A 93 -0.22 0.94 -1.32
CA ALA A 93 -1.55 1.52 -1.12
C ALA A 93 -1.98 2.37 -2.32
N SER A 94 -1.07 3.18 -2.89
CA SER A 94 -1.34 3.94 -4.10
C SER A 94 -1.55 3.05 -5.33
N LEU A 95 -0.87 1.91 -5.40
CA LEU A 95 -1.04 0.91 -6.46
C LEU A 95 -2.44 0.27 -6.38
N VAL A 96 -2.83 -0.22 -5.20
CA VAL A 96 -4.16 -0.80 -4.95
C VAL A 96 -5.27 0.23 -5.25
N ASP A 97 -5.12 1.47 -4.78
CA ASP A 97 -6.05 2.57 -5.07
C ASP A 97 -6.23 2.80 -6.58
N SER A 98 -5.12 2.83 -7.32
CA SER A 98 -5.13 3.08 -8.77
C SER A 98 -5.72 1.90 -9.55
N LYS A 99 -5.36 0.67 -9.19
CA LYS A 99 -5.83 -0.56 -9.86
C LYS A 99 -7.33 -0.77 -9.68
N ILE A 100 -7.89 -0.40 -8.52
CA ILE A 100 -9.34 -0.48 -8.24
C ILE A 100 -10.09 0.78 -8.73
N GLY A 101 -9.39 1.92 -8.86
CA GLY A 101 -9.99 3.19 -9.25
C GLY A 101 -10.68 3.94 -8.11
N LEU A 102 -10.19 3.78 -6.88
CA LEU A 102 -10.75 4.44 -5.68
C LEU A 102 -10.49 5.95 -5.69
N LYS A 103 -9.32 6.39 -6.14
CA LYS A 103 -8.93 7.79 -6.30
C LYS A 103 -8.96 8.58 -4.99
N ILE A 104 -8.50 7.96 -3.91
CA ILE A 104 -8.40 8.58 -2.58
C ILE A 104 -6.98 8.62 -2.04
N VAL A 105 -6.06 7.78 -2.51
CA VAL A 105 -4.64 7.85 -2.14
C VAL A 105 -3.95 8.86 -3.07
N PRO A 106 -3.35 9.95 -2.55
CA PRO A 106 -2.50 10.81 -3.37
C PRO A 106 -1.38 9.96 -3.98
N LYS A 107 -1.17 10.11 -5.29
CA LYS A 107 -0.26 9.25 -6.06
C LYS A 107 1.10 9.14 -5.34
N THR A 108 1.50 7.91 -5.06
CA THR A 108 2.71 7.61 -4.30
C THR A 108 3.57 6.58 -5.01
N ARG A 109 4.86 6.87 -5.20
CA ARG A 109 5.81 5.92 -5.81
C ARG A 109 7.11 5.86 -5.03
N VAL A 110 7.88 4.80 -5.27
CA VAL A 110 9.25 4.68 -4.77
C VAL A 110 10.16 5.56 -5.64
N VAL A 111 10.85 6.51 -5.01
CA VAL A 111 11.82 7.38 -5.68
C VAL A 111 13.16 7.34 -4.94
N LYS A 112 14.18 7.94 -5.55
CA LYS A 112 15.48 8.16 -4.92
C LYS A 112 15.78 9.65 -4.94
N LEU A 113 15.98 10.25 -3.78
CA LEU A 113 16.37 11.66 -3.67
C LEU A 113 17.67 11.79 -2.90
N VAL A 114 18.41 12.86 -3.19
CA VAL A 114 19.60 13.29 -2.46
C VAL A 114 19.29 14.68 -1.90
N SER A 115 19.48 14.94 -0.62
CA SER A 115 19.36 16.29 -0.05
C SER A 115 20.22 16.43 1.19
N GLU A 116 20.91 17.55 1.37
CA GLU A 116 21.73 17.80 2.57
C GLU A 116 20.90 17.85 3.88
N THR A 117 19.58 18.10 3.77
CA THR A 117 18.64 18.11 4.90
C THR A 117 18.24 16.72 5.40
N PHE A 118 18.48 15.66 4.63
CA PHE A 118 18.22 14.30 5.08
C PHE A 118 19.24 13.84 6.15
N ASN A 119 18.87 12.81 6.91
CA ASN A 119 19.72 12.28 7.95
C ASN A 119 20.76 11.29 7.40
N TYR A 120 22.02 11.70 7.34
CA TYR A 120 23.14 10.86 6.87
C TYR A 120 24.12 10.56 8.00
N LEU A 121 24.86 9.45 7.86
CA LEU A 121 26.00 9.17 8.73
C LEU A 121 27.06 10.28 8.60
N ARG A 122 27.78 10.56 9.69
CA ARG A 122 28.87 11.56 9.68
C ARG A 122 29.91 11.27 8.60
N ILE A 123 30.26 9.99 8.43
CA ILE A 123 31.21 9.51 7.41
C ILE A 123 30.74 9.86 6.00
N ASP A 124 29.44 9.73 5.70
CA ASP A 124 28.91 10.06 4.37
C ASP A 124 28.99 11.57 4.10
N ARG A 125 28.72 12.40 5.12
CA ARG A 125 28.87 13.86 5.03
C ARG A 125 30.32 14.27 4.80
N GLU A 126 31.26 13.69 5.57
CA GLU A 126 32.69 13.96 5.44
C GLU A 126 33.23 13.52 4.08
N ARG A 127 32.83 12.33 3.60
CA ARG A 127 33.22 11.83 2.28
C ARG A 127 32.71 12.72 1.16
N SER A 128 31.49 13.25 1.27
CA SER A 128 30.95 14.20 0.29
C SER A 128 31.74 15.51 0.28
N ARG A 129 32.12 16.03 1.45
CA ARG A 129 32.94 17.26 1.57
C ARG A 129 34.34 17.06 0.98
N LEU A 130 35.00 15.94 1.31
CA LEU A 130 36.32 15.62 0.79
C LEU A 130 36.33 15.51 -0.74
N LYS A 131 35.32 14.85 -1.31
CA LYS A 131 35.20 14.75 -2.77
C LYS A 131 35.01 16.12 -3.43
N ARG A 132 34.15 16.98 -2.86
CA ARG A 132 33.98 18.36 -3.35
C ARG A 132 35.32 19.12 -3.31
N ALA A 133 36.03 19.09 -2.18
CA ALA A 133 37.33 19.74 -2.02
C ALA A 133 38.39 19.23 -3.01
N ILE A 134 38.45 17.92 -3.25
CA ILE A 134 39.39 17.33 -4.23
C ILE A 134 39.04 17.78 -5.65
N THR A 135 37.76 17.81 -6.03
CA THR A 135 37.34 18.25 -7.36
C THR A 135 37.59 19.75 -7.58
N GLU A 136 37.38 20.58 -6.56
CA GLU A 136 37.73 22.01 -6.59
C GLU A 136 39.24 22.23 -6.76
N GLN A 137 40.07 21.42 -6.09
CA GLN A 137 41.53 21.51 -6.19
C GLN A 137 42.10 20.86 -7.47
N PHE A 138 41.47 19.80 -7.96
CA PHE A 138 41.94 19.01 -9.11
C PHE A 138 40.77 18.75 -10.07
N PRO A 139 40.43 19.70 -10.97
CA PRO A 139 39.27 19.58 -11.87
C PRO A 139 39.36 18.43 -12.88
N ASN A 140 40.56 17.88 -13.08
CA ASN A 140 40.80 16.72 -13.95
C ASN A 140 40.39 15.39 -13.29
N LEU A 141 40.24 15.34 -11.96
CA LEU A 141 39.75 14.16 -11.24
C LEU A 141 38.22 14.16 -11.23
N ARG A 142 37.64 13.28 -12.04
CA ARG A 142 36.20 13.03 -12.07
C ARG A 142 35.83 11.89 -11.13
N PHE A 143 35.05 12.20 -10.10
CA PHE A 143 34.38 11.17 -9.32
C PHE A 143 33.04 10.82 -9.96
N ASN A 144 32.76 9.52 -10.17
CA ASN A 144 31.48 9.05 -10.72
C ASN A 144 30.25 9.46 -9.88
N ARG A 145 30.44 9.86 -8.60
CA ARG A 145 29.40 10.42 -7.71
C ARG A 145 30.01 11.45 -6.77
N MET A 146 29.70 12.73 -6.99
CA MET A 146 30.24 13.87 -6.24
C MET A 146 29.45 14.23 -4.95
N GLY A 147 28.21 13.74 -4.82
CA GLY A 147 27.30 14.09 -3.71
C GLY A 147 27.08 12.99 -2.67
N LEU A 148 26.17 13.31 -1.73
CA LEU A 148 25.62 12.38 -0.74
C LEU A 148 24.93 11.18 -1.43
N PRO A 149 24.87 9.99 -0.79
CA PRO A 149 24.22 8.85 -1.40
C PRO A 149 22.71 9.07 -1.54
N PRO A 150 22.09 8.67 -2.67
CA PRO A 150 20.64 8.77 -2.84
C PRO A 150 19.91 7.86 -1.84
N LYS A 151 18.89 8.40 -1.19
CA LYS A 151 18.00 7.65 -0.30
C LYS A 151 16.78 7.20 -1.07
N ALA A 152 16.49 5.91 -1.02
CA ALA A 152 15.22 5.38 -1.51
C ALA A 152 14.12 5.63 -0.48
N GLY A 153 12.92 5.98 -0.94
CA GLY A 153 11.78 6.26 -0.08
C GLY A 153 10.50 6.41 -0.88
N SER A 154 9.38 6.54 -0.17
CA SER A 154 8.10 6.86 -0.80
C SER A 154 8.01 8.36 -1.03
N PHE A 155 7.52 8.74 -2.20
CA PHE A 155 7.19 10.11 -2.55
C PHE A 155 5.71 10.17 -2.88
N GLN A 156 4.96 10.81 -1.98
CA GLN A 156 3.52 10.99 -2.09
C GLN A 156 3.22 12.43 -2.52
N LEU A 157 2.34 12.61 -3.51
CA LEU A 157 1.93 13.96 -3.92
C LEU A 157 1.25 14.70 -2.76
N PHE A 158 1.57 15.98 -2.62
CA PHE A 158 0.95 16.84 -1.62
C PHE A 158 -0.45 17.25 -2.08
N VAL A 159 -1.42 17.28 -1.16
CA VAL A 159 -2.80 17.68 -1.42
C VAL A 159 -3.15 18.97 -0.69
N GLU A 160 -3.62 19.97 -1.43
CA GLU A 160 -3.90 21.31 -0.91
C GLU A 160 -5.36 21.46 -0.45
N GLY A 161 -5.58 22.24 0.61
CA GLY A 161 -6.93 22.53 1.13
C GLY A 161 -7.55 21.42 1.98
N TYR A 162 -6.81 20.35 2.27
CA TYR A 162 -7.24 19.26 3.13
C TYR A 162 -6.96 19.56 4.62
N LYS A 163 -7.79 19.00 5.51
CA LYS A 163 -7.59 18.99 6.97
C LYS A 163 -7.85 17.59 7.51
N ASP A 164 -7.34 17.29 8.70
CA ASP A 164 -7.57 16.02 9.39
C ASP A 164 -9.06 15.67 9.43
N ALA A 165 -9.40 14.40 9.26
CA ALA A 165 -10.82 14.01 9.27
C ALA A 165 -11.50 14.34 10.60
N ASP A 166 -10.80 14.17 11.72
CA ASP A 166 -11.27 14.58 13.05
C ASP A 166 -11.66 16.07 13.14
N TYR A 167 -10.99 16.96 12.40
CA TYR A 167 -11.35 18.37 12.33
C TYR A 167 -12.72 18.60 11.67
N TRP A 168 -13.01 17.87 10.58
CA TRP A 168 -14.26 18.02 9.84
C TRP A 168 -15.41 17.22 10.42
N LEU A 169 -15.17 16.00 10.90
CA LEU A 169 -16.19 15.16 11.53
C LEU A 169 -16.85 15.87 12.72
N ARG A 170 -16.05 16.50 13.60
CA ARG A 170 -16.59 17.31 14.70
C ARG A 170 -17.46 18.49 14.24
N ARG A 171 -17.14 19.09 13.09
CA ARG A 171 -17.96 20.18 12.52
C ARG A 171 -19.24 19.66 11.90
N PHE A 172 -19.18 18.53 11.20
CA PHE A 172 -20.36 17.91 10.61
C PHE A 172 -21.35 17.42 11.67
N GLU A 173 -20.90 17.13 12.89
CA GLU A 173 -21.79 16.86 14.02
C GLU A 173 -22.51 18.11 14.54
N GLN A 174 -21.85 19.28 14.51
CA GLN A 174 -22.41 20.55 14.99
C GLN A 174 -23.27 21.25 13.93
N ASP A 175 -22.78 21.29 12.69
CA ASP A 175 -23.41 21.91 11.52
C ASP A 175 -23.31 20.94 10.33
N PRO A 176 -24.29 20.03 10.18
CA PRO A 176 -24.25 19.01 9.15
C PRO A 176 -24.30 19.60 7.73
N PRO A 177 -23.41 19.17 6.82
CA PRO A 177 -23.49 19.55 5.42
C PRO A 177 -24.83 19.12 4.80
N PRO A 178 -25.24 19.75 3.68
CA PRO A 178 -26.44 19.36 2.96
C PRO A 178 -26.47 17.85 2.63
N PRO A 179 -27.65 17.20 2.60
CA PRO A 179 -27.75 15.75 2.41
C PRO A 179 -27.02 15.20 1.17
N HIS A 180 -27.00 15.97 0.08
CA HIS A 180 -26.30 15.59 -1.15
C HIS A 180 -24.76 15.57 -0.98
N VAL A 181 -24.20 16.48 -0.19
CA VAL A 181 -22.77 16.49 0.17
C VAL A 181 -22.48 15.31 1.09
N MET A 182 -23.34 15.06 2.08
CA MET A 182 -23.18 13.92 2.98
C MET A 182 -23.23 12.58 2.24
N ARG A 183 -24.05 12.45 1.18
CA ARG A 183 -24.03 11.29 0.29
C ARG A 183 -22.68 11.13 -0.42
N LYS A 184 -22.12 12.22 -0.97
CA LYS A 184 -20.77 12.19 -1.59
C LYS A 184 -19.70 11.81 -0.58
N PHE A 185 -19.79 12.34 0.65
CA PHE A 185 -18.89 11.98 1.74
C PHE A 185 -18.97 10.49 2.08
N GLN A 186 -20.18 9.94 2.18
CA GLN A 186 -20.39 8.51 2.43
C GLN A 186 -19.76 7.64 1.33
N LEU A 187 -19.89 8.03 0.05
CA LEU A 187 -19.23 7.31 -1.06
C LEU A 187 -17.70 7.37 -0.98
N GLN A 188 -17.13 8.52 -0.61
CA GLN A 188 -15.69 8.64 -0.38
C GLN A 188 -15.23 7.81 0.82
N PHE A 189 -16.03 7.78 1.88
CA PHE A 189 -15.77 7.00 3.09
C PHE A 189 -15.77 5.49 2.80
N GLU A 190 -16.72 5.00 2.01
CA GLU A 190 -16.76 3.59 1.60
C GLU A 190 -15.52 3.19 0.79
N ARG A 191 -14.97 4.10 -0.03
CA ARG A 191 -13.69 3.85 -0.73
C ARG A 191 -12.51 3.74 0.23
N LEU A 192 -12.48 4.56 1.29
CA LEU A 192 -11.47 4.46 2.35
C LEU A 192 -11.56 3.10 3.07
N VAL A 193 -12.78 2.67 3.38
CA VAL A 193 -13.04 1.36 3.98
C VAL A 193 -12.53 0.23 3.08
N VAL A 194 -12.85 0.27 1.79
CA VAL A 194 -12.41 -0.73 0.80
C VAL A 194 -10.88 -0.80 0.75
N LEU A 195 -10.21 0.35 0.62
CA LEU A 195 -8.75 0.41 0.60
C LEU A 195 -8.15 -0.21 1.87
N ASP A 196 -8.51 0.33 3.04
CA ASP A 196 -7.94 -0.06 4.32
C ASP A 196 -8.17 -1.53 4.64
N TYR A 197 -9.33 -2.06 4.25
CA TYR A 197 -9.65 -3.47 4.47
C TYR A 197 -8.80 -4.37 3.58
N ILE A 198 -8.69 -4.09 2.28
CA ILE A 198 -7.89 -4.89 1.33
C ILE A 198 -6.43 -4.92 1.77
N ILE A 199 -5.83 -3.76 2.06
CA ILE A 199 -4.41 -3.68 2.46
C ILE A 199 -4.18 -4.09 3.93
N ARG A 200 -5.26 -4.37 4.68
CA ARG A 200 -5.29 -4.54 6.14
C ARG A 200 -4.42 -3.49 6.85
N ASN A 201 -4.83 -2.23 6.74
CA ASN A 201 -4.14 -1.14 7.42
C ASN A 201 -4.21 -1.34 8.95
N THR A 202 -3.07 -1.15 9.63
CA THR A 202 -2.93 -1.36 11.07
C THR A 202 -2.77 -0.06 11.87
N ASP A 203 -2.87 1.09 11.21
CA ASP A 203 -2.68 2.41 11.81
C ASP A 203 -3.62 3.50 11.26
N ARG A 204 -4.84 3.14 10.86
CA ARG A 204 -5.82 4.15 10.42
C ARG A 204 -6.55 4.76 11.62
N GLY A 205 -6.00 5.86 12.13
CA GLY A 205 -6.68 6.83 13.00
C GLY A 205 -7.43 7.91 12.22
N ASN A 206 -8.26 8.73 12.90
CA ASN A 206 -8.99 9.85 12.28
C ASN A 206 -8.10 11.09 11.98
N ASP A 207 -6.86 11.04 12.41
CA ASP A 207 -5.75 11.94 12.08
C ASP A 207 -4.99 11.49 10.83
N ASN A 208 -5.12 10.22 10.41
CA ASN A 208 -4.38 9.63 9.29
C ASN A 208 -5.18 9.57 7.98
N TRP A 209 -6.27 10.31 7.87
CA TRP A 209 -6.94 10.57 6.59
C TRP A 209 -7.50 11.99 6.64
N LEU A 210 -7.53 12.63 5.49
CA LEU A 210 -7.89 14.02 5.37
C LEU A 210 -9.21 14.20 4.64
N ILE A 211 -9.93 15.24 5.00
CA ILE A 211 -11.13 15.70 4.29
C ILE A 211 -10.86 17.09 3.74
N LYS A 212 -11.19 17.28 2.47
CA LYS A 212 -11.38 18.60 1.86
C LYS A 212 -12.87 18.83 1.73
N TYR A 213 -13.36 19.95 2.24
CA TYR A 213 -14.74 20.37 2.10
C TYR A 213 -14.78 21.85 1.75
N ASP A 214 -15.24 22.15 0.53
CA ASP A 214 -15.39 23.51 0.03
C ASP A 214 -16.82 23.97 0.33
N SER A 215 -17.01 24.75 1.40
CA SER A 215 -18.32 25.29 1.78
C SER A 215 -18.68 26.47 0.85
N PRO A 216 -19.94 26.58 0.39
CA PRO A 216 -20.38 27.74 -0.40
C PRO A 216 -20.16 29.08 0.32
N SER A 217 -20.19 29.09 1.66
CA SER A 217 -19.94 30.27 2.49
C SER A 217 -18.48 30.76 2.55
N GLN A 218 -17.52 30.07 1.90
CA GLN A 218 -16.13 30.53 1.77
C GLN A 218 -15.86 31.30 0.46
N GLN A 219 -16.88 31.55 -0.37
CA GLN A 219 -16.77 32.42 -1.54
C GLN A 219 -16.73 33.91 -1.11
N PRO A 220 -15.99 34.78 -1.82
CA PRO A 220 -15.83 36.19 -1.45
C PRO A 220 -17.17 36.93 -1.39
N PRO A 221 -17.34 37.92 -0.48
CA PRO A 221 -18.62 38.56 -0.14
C PRO A 221 -19.21 39.48 -1.22
N HIS A 222 -18.74 39.42 -2.46
CA HIS A 222 -19.16 40.29 -3.57
C HIS A 222 -19.93 39.58 -4.69
N ALA A 223 -20.29 38.32 -4.52
CA ALA A 223 -21.30 37.69 -5.37
C ALA A 223 -22.65 37.89 -4.68
N ASP A 224 -23.59 38.59 -5.30
CA ASP A 224 -24.99 38.63 -4.86
C ASP A 224 -25.56 37.20 -4.91
N ILE A 225 -25.61 36.53 -3.76
CA ILE A 225 -26.05 35.13 -3.67
C ILE A 225 -27.59 35.11 -3.63
N ASP A 226 -28.22 34.69 -4.72
CA ASP A 226 -29.65 34.36 -4.74
C ASP A 226 -29.86 32.95 -4.16
N LEU A 227 -30.28 32.90 -2.89
CA LEU A 227 -30.53 31.69 -2.11
C LEU A 227 -31.64 30.76 -2.68
N ARG A 228 -32.26 31.12 -3.82
CA ARG A 228 -33.38 30.37 -4.43
C ARG A 228 -32.99 29.53 -5.64
N ASP A 229 -31.75 29.58 -6.13
CA ASP A 229 -31.33 28.79 -7.28
C ASP A 229 -30.57 27.49 -6.88
N PRO A 230 -31.14 26.29 -7.16
CA PRO A 230 -30.47 25.00 -6.97
C PRO A 230 -29.17 24.82 -7.77
N SER A 231 -28.93 25.69 -8.77
CA SER A 231 -27.81 25.61 -9.70
C SER A 231 -26.44 25.92 -9.05
N GLU A 232 -26.40 26.72 -7.98
CA GLU A 232 -25.16 27.15 -7.31
C GLU A 232 -24.70 26.22 -6.17
N TRP A 233 -25.58 25.33 -5.68
CA TRP A 233 -25.21 24.23 -4.77
C TRP A 233 -24.26 23.21 -5.43
N ARG A 234 -24.06 23.31 -6.75
CA ARG A 234 -23.06 22.54 -7.50
C ARG A 234 -21.62 22.79 -7.06
N GLY A 235 -21.35 23.86 -6.30
CA GLY A 235 -20.01 24.20 -5.80
C GLY A 235 -19.54 23.43 -4.56
N ALA A 236 -20.44 22.82 -3.78
CA ALA A 236 -20.06 22.13 -2.55
C ALA A 236 -19.48 20.73 -2.87
N GLU A 237 -18.16 20.62 -2.78
CA GLU A 237 -17.43 19.37 -3.01
C GLU A 237 -16.76 18.87 -1.72
N VAL A 238 -16.88 17.56 -1.50
CA VAL A 238 -16.21 16.86 -0.40
C VAL A 238 -15.35 15.74 -0.99
N ARG A 239 -14.09 15.68 -0.57
CA ARG A 239 -13.12 14.65 -1.01
C ARG A 239 -12.36 14.11 0.19
N ILE A 240 -12.02 12.82 0.15
CA ILE A 240 -11.13 12.19 1.13
C ILE A 240 -9.75 11.98 0.51
N ALA A 241 -8.70 12.19 1.30
CA ALA A 241 -7.34 11.76 0.98
C ALA A 241 -6.83 10.77 2.04
N ALA A 242 -6.53 9.55 1.62
CA ALA A 242 -5.95 8.50 2.46
C ALA A 242 -4.42 8.63 2.46
N ILE A 243 -3.88 9.22 3.53
CA ILE A 243 -2.44 9.47 3.71
C ILE A 243 -1.83 8.50 4.74
N ASP A 244 -0.51 8.50 4.90
CA ASP A 244 0.19 7.70 5.91
C ASP A 244 -0.17 6.19 5.91
N ASN A 245 0.01 5.55 4.76
CA ASN A 245 -0.30 4.14 4.54
C ASN A 245 0.88 3.21 4.85
N GLY A 246 1.93 3.71 5.51
CA GLY A 246 3.19 2.99 5.73
C GLY A 246 3.12 1.75 6.65
N LEU A 247 1.96 1.46 7.23
CA LEU A 247 1.75 0.40 8.21
C LEU A 247 0.59 -0.51 7.80
N ALA A 248 0.57 -0.88 6.53
CA ALA A 248 -0.32 -1.86 5.92
C ALA A 248 0.46 -3.08 5.38
N PHE A 249 -0.25 -4.01 4.74
CA PHE A 249 0.26 -5.27 4.20
C PHE A 249 0.93 -6.18 5.24
N PRO A 250 0.20 -6.59 6.31
CA PRO A 250 0.74 -7.54 7.27
C PRO A 250 0.87 -8.95 6.67
N PHE A 251 1.88 -9.70 7.11
CA PHE A 251 2.10 -11.09 6.69
C PHE A 251 1.26 -12.11 7.49
N LYS A 252 0.58 -11.66 8.54
CA LYS A 252 -0.41 -12.43 9.30
C LYS A 252 -1.44 -11.48 9.90
N HIS A 253 -2.63 -11.97 10.22
CA HIS A 253 -3.57 -11.16 11.01
C HIS A 253 -2.97 -10.85 12.40
N PRO A 254 -3.30 -9.69 13.01
CA PRO A 254 -2.83 -9.37 14.34
C PRO A 254 -3.28 -10.40 15.38
N ASP A 255 -2.42 -10.67 16.36
CA ASP A 255 -2.76 -11.57 17.47
C ASP A 255 -3.82 -10.89 18.37
N SER A 256 -4.74 -11.66 18.98
CA SER A 256 -5.92 -11.10 19.68
C SER A 256 -5.62 -10.12 20.82
N TRP A 257 -4.41 -10.17 21.42
CA TRP A 257 -3.98 -9.23 22.46
C TRP A 257 -3.56 -7.85 21.90
N ARG A 258 -3.48 -7.71 20.57
CA ARG A 258 -3.13 -6.46 19.89
C ARG A 258 -3.87 -6.33 18.54
N ALA A 259 -5.13 -5.93 18.60
CA ALA A 259 -6.06 -6.05 17.47
C ALA A 259 -5.87 -5.06 16.30
N TYR A 260 -5.13 -3.96 16.49
CA TYR A 260 -4.98 -2.85 15.51
C TYR A 260 -6.30 -2.53 14.79
N PRO A 261 -7.29 -1.99 15.51
CA PRO A 261 -8.62 -1.77 14.97
C PRO A 261 -8.63 -0.64 13.94
N TYR A 262 -9.62 -0.66 13.07
CA TYR A 262 -9.89 0.47 12.17
C TYR A 262 -10.66 1.55 12.93
N HIS A 263 -10.08 2.73 13.16
CA HIS A 263 -10.74 3.76 14.00
C HIS A 263 -12.02 4.30 13.36
N TRP A 264 -12.11 4.27 12.04
CA TRP A 264 -13.34 4.64 11.34
C TRP A 264 -14.52 3.70 11.62
N ALA A 265 -14.30 2.48 12.14
CA ALA A 265 -15.39 1.53 12.41
C ALA A 265 -16.33 2.00 13.53
N TRP A 266 -15.89 2.94 14.37
CA TRP A 266 -16.72 3.56 15.41
C TRP A 266 -17.55 4.75 14.91
N LEU A 267 -17.31 5.22 13.69
CA LEU A 267 -18.06 6.35 13.14
C LEU A 267 -19.49 5.96 12.76
N PRO A 268 -20.47 6.87 12.87
CA PRO A 268 -21.85 6.62 12.43
C PRO A 268 -21.93 6.14 10.97
N GLN A 269 -21.05 6.65 10.11
CA GLN A 269 -20.94 6.29 8.69
C GLN A 269 -20.65 4.80 8.49
N ALA A 270 -19.93 4.15 9.41
CA ALA A 270 -19.61 2.72 9.33
C ALA A 270 -20.80 1.80 9.60
N LYS A 271 -21.91 2.33 10.13
CA LYS A 271 -23.14 1.56 10.36
C LYS A 271 -24.01 1.48 9.11
N GLN A 272 -23.79 2.35 8.13
CA GLN A 272 -24.56 2.36 6.88
C GLN A 272 -24.10 1.20 5.97
N PRO A 273 -25.03 0.42 5.39
CA PRO A 273 -24.70 -0.59 4.38
C PRO A 273 -23.91 0.01 3.20
N PHE A 274 -23.03 -0.77 2.59
CA PHE A 274 -22.36 -0.32 1.36
C PHE A 274 -23.37 0.06 0.29
N SER A 275 -23.16 1.23 -0.32
CA SER A 275 -23.96 1.75 -1.42
C SER A 275 -23.95 0.85 -2.66
N HIS A 276 -24.92 1.06 -3.55
CA HIS A 276 -24.95 0.37 -4.84
C HIS A 276 -23.75 0.78 -5.69
N GLU A 277 -23.41 2.07 -5.67
CA GLU A 277 -22.32 2.66 -6.43
C GLU A 277 -20.96 2.06 -6.04
N THR A 278 -20.71 1.82 -4.75
CA THR A 278 -19.50 1.13 -4.30
C THR A 278 -19.48 -0.33 -4.72
N LYS A 279 -20.62 -1.02 -4.70
CA LYS A 279 -20.71 -2.42 -5.17
C LYS A 279 -20.43 -2.52 -6.67
N GLU A 280 -21.02 -1.66 -7.49
CA GLU A 280 -20.77 -1.63 -8.93
C GLU A 280 -19.31 -1.34 -9.27
N LEU A 281 -18.66 -0.46 -8.51
CA LEU A 281 -17.24 -0.14 -8.69
C LEU A 281 -16.33 -1.32 -8.32
N VAL A 282 -16.59 -1.99 -7.20
CA VAL A 282 -15.60 -2.88 -6.55
C VAL A 282 -15.89 -4.36 -6.78
N LEU A 283 -17.17 -4.77 -6.76
CA LEU A 283 -17.55 -6.18 -6.75
C LEU A 283 -17.14 -6.94 -8.04
N PRO A 284 -17.27 -6.39 -9.26
CA PRO A 284 -16.82 -7.07 -10.46
C PRO A 284 -15.32 -7.36 -10.47
N LEU A 285 -14.52 -6.41 -9.95
CA LEU A 285 -13.06 -6.52 -9.88
C LEU A 285 -12.64 -7.57 -8.85
N LEU A 286 -13.18 -7.50 -7.63
CA LEU A 286 -12.80 -8.41 -6.55
C LEU A 286 -13.35 -9.84 -6.70
N SER A 287 -14.38 -10.03 -7.51
CA SER A 287 -14.91 -11.35 -7.84
C SER A 287 -14.13 -12.03 -8.97
N ASP A 288 -13.34 -11.28 -9.75
CA ASP A 288 -12.49 -11.81 -10.80
C ASP A 288 -11.13 -12.24 -10.24
N MET A 289 -10.86 -13.54 -10.31
CA MET A 289 -9.59 -14.11 -9.84
C MET A 289 -8.40 -13.64 -10.68
N ASN A 290 -8.60 -13.31 -11.96
CA ASN A 290 -7.52 -12.79 -12.80
C ASN A 290 -7.10 -11.40 -12.32
N PHE A 291 -8.07 -10.52 -12.04
CA PHE A 291 -7.80 -9.20 -11.47
C PHE A 291 -7.02 -9.28 -10.15
N VAL A 292 -7.44 -10.17 -9.24
CA VAL A 292 -6.77 -10.34 -7.95
C VAL A 292 -5.34 -10.87 -8.13
N GLN A 293 -5.14 -11.79 -9.07
CA GLN A 293 -3.80 -12.33 -9.39
C GLN A 293 -2.91 -11.25 -10.00
N GLU A 294 -3.41 -10.48 -10.97
CA GLU A 294 -2.66 -9.35 -11.56
C GLU A 294 -2.26 -8.32 -10.50
N LEU A 295 -3.17 -7.99 -9.57
CA LEU A 295 -2.85 -7.09 -8.46
C LEU A 295 -1.73 -7.64 -7.58
N CYS A 296 -1.74 -8.95 -7.28
CA CYS A 296 -0.66 -9.61 -6.56
C CYS A 296 0.67 -9.56 -7.34
N ASP A 297 0.64 -9.75 -8.65
CA ASP A 297 1.82 -9.74 -9.51
C ASP A 297 2.44 -8.33 -9.60
N GLU A 298 1.62 -7.29 -9.71
CA GLU A 298 2.07 -5.89 -9.68
C GLU A 298 2.67 -5.52 -8.31
N LEU A 299 2.04 -5.95 -7.21
CA LEU A 299 2.59 -5.79 -5.86
C LEU A 299 3.91 -6.55 -5.69
N HIS A 300 4.04 -7.73 -6.29
CA HIS A 300 5.29 -8.50 -6.28
C HIS A 300 6.42 -7.74 -6.99
N VAL A 301 6.15 -7.16 -8.17
CA VAL A 301 7.12 -6.32 -8.90
C VAL A 301 7.56 -5.12 -8.05
N LEU A 302 6.62 -4.47 -7.35
CA LEU A 302 6.92 -3.37 -6.44
C LEU A 302 7.77 -3.81 -5.25
N PHE A 303 7.36 -4.87 -4.54
CA PHE A 303 7.98 -5.26 -3.27
C PHE A 303 9.36 -5.90 -3.48
N LYS A 304 9.57 -6.57 -4.62
CA LYS A 304 10.86 -7.14 -5.03
C LYS A 304 11.97 -6.09 -5.21
N GLN A 305 11.62 -4.81 -5.33
CA GLN A 305 12.62 -3.73 -5.38
C GLN A 305 13.40 -3.57 -4.07
N ASP A 306 12.88 -4.08 -2.95
CA ASP A 306 13.58 -4.05 -1.69
C ASP A 306 14.72 -5.06 -1.62
N LYS A 307 15.88 -4.64 -1.13
CA LYS A 307 17.04 -5.53 -0.97
C LYS A 307 16.81 -6.66 0.05
N GLY A 308 15.90 -6.46 1.01
CA GLY A 308 15.50 -7.45 2.01
C GLY A 308 14.21 -8.18 1.64
N PHE A 309 13.81 -8.17 0.37
CA PHE A 309 12.63 -8.90 -0.08
C PHE A 309 12.77 -10.40 0.19
N ASP A 310 11.75 -10.96 0.84
CA ASP A 310 11.61 -12.40 1.10
C ASP A 310 10.33 -12.88 0.43
N LYS A 311 10.46 -13.81 -0.52
CA LYS A 311 9.32 -14.33 -1.28
C LYS A 311 8.31 -15.05 -0.39
N GLY A 312 8.78 -15.79 0.63
CA GLY A 312 7.89 -16.52 1.54
C GLY A 312 7.04 -15.60 2.41
N LEU A 313 7.62 -14.51 2.90
CA LEU A 313 6.88 -13.47 3.63
C LEU A 313 5.93 -12.72 2.71
N PHE A 314 6.33 -12.42 1.47
CA PHE A 314 5.45 -11.80 0.48
C PHE A 314 4.21 -12.65 0.20
N GLU A 315 4.38 -13.97 -0.02
CA GLU A 315 3.23 -14.87 -0.23
C GLU A 315 2.28 -14.89 0.97
N ARG A 316 2.82 -14.75 2.19
CA ARG A 316 2.01 -14.62 3.40
C ARG A 316 1.26 -13.29 3.47
N GLN A 317 1.85 -12.18 3.01
CA GLN A 317 1.14 -10.90 2.87
C GLN A 317 -0.01 -11.02 1.87
N MET A 318 0.23 -11.62 0.70
CA MET A 318 -0.81 -11.80 -0.31
C MET A 318 -1.90 -12.78 0.15
N SER A 319 -1.54 -13.77 0.96
CA SER A 319 -2.49 -14.70 1.60
C SER A 319 -3.45 -13.98 2.56
N VAL A 320 -2.96 -12.99 3.32
CA VAL A 320 -3.81 -12.11 4.14
C VAL A 320 -4.68 -11.23 3.25
N MET A 321 -4.10 -10.57 2.25
CA MET A 321 -4.83 -9.68 1.32
C MET A 321 -5.97 -10.42 0.62
N ARG A 322 -5.73 -11.62 0.08
CA ARG A 322 -6.77 -12.47 -0.52
C ARG A 322 -7.88 -12.82 0.46
N GLY A 323 -7.54 -13.15 1.71
CA GLY A 323 -8.53 -13.36 2.76
C GLY A 323 -9.39 -12.13 3.05
N GLN A 324 -8.80 -10.92 3.02
CA GLN A 324 -9.57 -9.66 3.11
C GLN A 324 -10.47 -9.47 1.89
N VAL A 325 -9.96 -9.73 0.68
CA VAL A 325 -10.76 -9.65 -0.56
C VAL A 325 -11.97 -10.59 -0.50
N LEU A 326 -11.79 -11.83 -0.06
CA LEU A 326 -12.89 -12.79 0.10
C LEU A 326 -13.98 -12.27 1.05
N ASN A 327 -13.60 -11.79 2.23
CA ASN A 327 -14.54 -11.23 3.19
C ASN A 327 -15.27 -10.00 2.65
N LEU A 328 -14.53 -9.08 2.00
CA LEU A 328 -15.10 -7.88 1.41
C LEU A 328 -16.09 -8.22 0.29
N THR A 329 -15.74 -9.12 -0.61
CA THR A 329 -16.63 -9.61 -1.68
C THR A 329 -17.92 -10.18 -1.10
N GLN A 330 -17.83 -11.00 -0.05
CA GLN A 330 -19.02 -11.56 0.59
C GLN A 330 -19.86 -10.48 1.29
N ALA A 331 -19.23 -9.54 1.99
CA ALA A 331 -19.93 -8.43 2.64
C ALA A 331 -20.68 -7.53 1.66
N LEU A 332 -20.08 -7.25 0.49
CA LEU A 332 -20.70 -6.48 -0.58
C LEU A 332 -21.92 -7.21 -1.16
N LYS A 333 -21.83 -8.53 -1.38
CA LYS A 333 -22.96 -9.37 -1.84
C LYS A 333 -24.10 -9.43 -0.82
N ASP A 334 -23.77 -9.51 0.46
CA ASP A 334 -24.73 -9.60 1.56
C ASP A 334 -25.33 -8.25 1.98
N ASN A 335 -25.00 -7.15 1.30
CA ASN A 335 -25.41 -5.79 1.66
C ASN A 335 -25.03 -5.40 3.10
N LYS A 336 -23.85 -5.84 3.58
CA LYS A 336 -23.34 -5.49 4.92
C LYS A 336 -22.85 -4.05 4.97
N SER A 337 -22.72 -3.53 6.18
CA SER A 337 -22.05 -2.26 6.48
C SER A 337 -20.56 -2.46 6.79
N PRO A 338 -19.73 -1.39 6.74
CA PRO A 338 -18.34 -1.46 7.17
C PRO A 338 -18.14 -2.04 8.58
N VAL A 339 -19.01 -1.72 9.54
CA VAL A 339 -18.91 -2.28 10.90
C VAL A 339 -19.19 -3.79 10.93
N GLN A 340 -20.13 -4.27 10.12
CA GLN A 340 -20.39 -5.71 9.99
C GLN A 340 -19.24 -6.44 9.27
N LEU A 341 -18.60 -5.81 8.29
CA LEU A 341 -17.43 -6.34 7.59
C LEU A 341 -16.26 -6.59 8.54
N VAL A 342 -15.95 -5.64 9.44
CA VAL A 342 -14.83 -5.80 10.39
C VAL A 342 -15.12 -6.81 11.51
N GLN A 343 -16.39 -7.17 11.71
CA GLN A 343 -16.81 -8.23 12.62
C GLN A 343 -16.72 -9.63 11.99
N MET A 344 -16.51 -9.73 10.67
CA MET A 344 -16.35 -11.02 10.01
C MET A 344 -15.06 -11.71 10.49
N PRO A 345 -15.07 -13.05 10.67
CA PRO A 345 -13.89 -13.80 11.04
C PRO A 345 -12.74 -13.56 10.07
N ALA A 346 -11.53 -13.39 10.60
CA ALA A 346 -10.34 -13.21 9.79
C ALA A 346 -10.01 -14.51 9.03
N ILE A 347 -10.02 -14.44 7.69
CA ILE A 347 -9.65 -15.55 6.81
C ILE A 347 -8.24 -15.32 6.29
N GLN A 348 -7.46 -16.39 6.16
CA GLN A 348 -6.18 -16.35 5.46
C GLN A 348 -6.22 -17.41 4.36
N GLU A 349 -6.25 -16.96 3.11
CA GLU A 349 -6.25 -17.87 1.97
C GLU A 349 -4.82 -18.30 1.67
N ARG A 350 -4.43 -19.48 2.15
CA ARG A 350 -3.18 -20.09 1.71
C ARG A 350 -3.39 -20.47 0.25
N VAL A 351 -2.45 -20.09 -0.62
CA VAL A 351 -2.25 -20.83 -1.85
C VAL A 351 -1.70 -22.16 -1.38
N ASP A 352 -2.59 -23.07 -1.00
CA ASP A 352 -2.27 -24.46 -1.11
C ASP A 352 -1.97 -24.58 -2.61
N VAL A 353 -0.70 -24.83 -2.96
CA VAL A 353 -0.43 -25.59 -4.18
C VAL A 353 -1.23 -26.84 -3.92
N VAL A 354 -2.48 -26.89 -4.38
CA VAL A 354 -3.32 -28.05 -4.19
C VAL A 354 -2.48 -29.11 -4.87
N PRO A 355 -1.83 -30.04 -4.13
CA PRO A 355 -1.29 -31.15 -4.83
C PRO A 355 -2.55 -31.74 -5.46
N PHE A 356 -2.48 -32.14 -6.73
CA PHE A 356 -3.55 -32.81 -7.49
C PHE A 356 -4.14 -34.06 -6.79
N LEU A 357 -3.75 -34.31 -5.54
CA LEU A 357 -4.06 -35.32 -4.55
C LEU A 357 -5.42 -35.19 -3.82
N ARG A 358 -6.32 -34.26 -4.15
CA ARG A 358 -7.67 -34.22 -3.55
C ARG A 358 -8.84 -34.54 -4.49
N LEU A 359 -8.56 -35.17 -5.63
CA LEU A 359 -9.58 -35.86 -6.44
C LEU A 359 -9.15 -37.30 -6.71
N VAL A 360 -9.11 -38.12 -5.65
CA VAL A 360 -9.12 -39.57 -5.80
C VAL A 360 -10.31 -40.07 -4.99
N PRO A 361 -11.41 -40.50 -5.63
CA PRO A 361 -12.53 -41.13 -4.94
C PRO A 361 -12.01 -42.35 -4.17
N ALA A 362 -12.54 -42.59 -2.97
CA ALA A 362 -12.12 -43.67 -2.06
C ALA A 362 -12.43 -45.11 -2.58
N THR A 363 -12.67 -45.28 -3.88
CA THR A 363 -13.19 -46.52 -4.48
C THR A 363 -12.40 -46.98 -5.71
N LEU A 364 -11.10 -46.70 -5.77
CA LEU A 364 -10.26 -47.23 -6.85
C LEU A 364 -9.70 -48.62 -6.49
N PRO A 365 -9.74 -49.60 -7.43
CA PRO A 365 -9.14 -50.92 -7.23
C PRO A 365 -7.64 -50.80 -6.89
N ALA A 366 -7.14 -51.66 -6.01
CA ALA A 366 -5.78 -51.61 -5.47
C ALA A 366 -4.67 -51.53 -6.54
N GLN A 367 -4.91 -52.08 -7.73
CA GLN A 367 -3.99 -52.04 -8.87
C GLN A 367 -3.79 -50.61 -9.44
N VAL A 368 -4.83 -49.77 -9.43
CA VAL A 368 -4.74 -48.38 -9.90
C VAL A 368 -4.08 -47.49 -8.85
N ALA A 369 -4.31 -47.77 -7.57
CA ALA A 369 -3.62 -47.09 -6.47
C ALA A 369 -2.11 -47.34 -6.49
N PHE A 370 -1.68 -48.55 -6.83
CA PHE A 370 -0.26 -48.91 -6.97
C PHE A 370 0.39 -48.20 -8.16
N LEU A 371 -0.29 -48.13 -9.32
CA LEU A 371 0.21 -47.43 -10.49
C LEU A 371 0.38 -45.92 -10.23
N LEU A 372 -0.58 -45.29 -9.55
CA LEU A 372 -0.48 -43.89 -9.13
C LEU A 372 0.66 -43.66 -8.13
N LEU A 373 0.93 -44.61 -7.23
CA LEU A 373 2.06 -44.53 -6.28
C LEU A 373 3.42 -44.65 -6.99
N VAL A 374 3.54 -45.51 -8.00
CA VAL A 374 4.76 -45.66 -8.80
C VAL A 374 5.02 -44.39 -9.62
N VAL A 375 3.98 -43.80 -10.23
CA VAL A 375 4.07 -42.50 -10.92
C VAL A 375 4.46 -41.38 -9.93
N ARG A 376 3.93 -41.38 -8.70
CA ARG A 376 4.30 -40.42 -7.63
C ARG A 376 5.78 -40.47 -7.27
N LEU A 377 6.35 -41.67 -7.09
CA LEU A 377 7.76 -41.83 -6.70
C LEU A 377 8.72 -41.43 -7.83
N HIS A 378 8.34 -41.65 -9.09
CA HIS A 378 9.14 -41.23 -10.23
C HIS A 378 9.07 -39.71 -10.48
N ALA A 379 7.89 -39.11 -10.37
CA ALA A 379 7.72 -37.66 -10.51
C ALA A 379 8.44 -36.86 -9.41
N ALA A 380 8.38 -37.33 -8.15
CA ALA A 380 9.10 -36.71 -7.04
C ALA A 380 10.63 -36.77 -7.21
N ARG A 381 11.16 -37.82 -7.85
CA ARG A 381 12.58 -37.93 -8.21
C ARG A 381 13.00 -36.99 -9.36
N CYS A 382 12.07 -36.66 -10.27
CA CYS A 382 12.34 -35.80 -11.43
C CYS A 382 12.27 -34.30 -11.11
N ILE A 383 11.37 -33.86 -10.21
CA ILE A 383 11.27 -32.44 -9.79
C ILE A 383 12.55 -31.95 -9.08
N SER A 384 13.38 -32.87 -8.59
CA SER A 384 14.69 -32.55 -7.98
C SER A 384 15.78 -32.18 -9.01
N LYS A 385 15.59 -32.40 -10.32
CA LYS A 385 16.61 -32.13 -11.34
C LYS A 385 16.01 -31.46 -12.59
N ASN A 386 16.25 -30.15 -12.69
CA ASN A 386 16.14 -29.26 -13.86
C ASN A 386 14.82 -29.27 -14.68
N GLY A 387 14.21 -28.09 -14.79
CA GLY A 387 12.94 -27.84 -15.45
C GLY A 387 12.99 -27.83 -16.98
N ASP A 388 13.05 -29.01 -17.59
CA ASP A 388 12.70 -29.21 -19.00
C ASP A 388 11.50 -30.16 -19.14
N LYS A 389 10.66 -29.91 -20.15
CA LYS A 389 9.45 -30.69 -20.47
C LYS A 389 9.82 -32.09 -20.96
N PHE A 390 9.25 -33.13 -20.35
CA PHE A 390 9.42 -34.53 -20.79
C PHE A 390 8.08 -35.21 -21.11
N HIS A 391 8.04 -35.99 -22.19
CA HIS A 391 6.94 -36.89 -22.52
C HIS A 391 7.22 -38.30 -21.97
N LEU A 392 6.33 -38.81 -21.12
CA LEU A 392 6.39 -40.17 -20.59
C LEU A 392 5.49 -41.10 -21.42
N LYS A 393 6.07 -42.13 -22.06
CA LYS A 393 5.31 -43.25 -22.65
C LYS A 393 5.38 -44.45 -21.69
N LEU A 394 4.27 -44.76 -21.04
CA LEU A 394 4.09 -46.00 -20.28
C LEU A 394 3.42 -47.04 -21.19
N LYS A 395 4.05 -48.21 -21.35
CA LYS A 395 3.46 -49.37 -22.03
C LYS A 395 3.02 -50.35 -20.95
N ILE A 396 1.72 -50.39 -20.67
CA ILE A 396 1.12 -51.38 -19.77
C ILE A 396 0.66 -52.53 -20.65
N SER A 397 1.15 -53.74 -20.40
CA SER A 397 0.63 -54.94 -21.02
C SER A 397 -0.85 -55.07 -20.66
N ASP A 398 -1.68 -55.10 -21.70
CA ASP A 398 -3.12 -55.40 -21.75
C ASP A 398 -4.15 -54.27 -21.73
N ILE A 399 -3.79 -52.98 -21.71
CA ILE A 399 -4.73 -51.90 -22.09
C ILE A 399 -3.99 -50.77 -22.82
N ASN A 400 -4.23 -50.62 -24.12
CA ASN A 400 -3.70 -49.53 -24.95
C ASN A 400 -4.43 -48.21 -24.64
N THR A 401 -4.06 -47.53 -23.55
CA THR A 401 -4.51 -46.15 -23.26
C THR A 401 -3.31 -45.22 -23.24
N THR A 402 -3.25 -44.29 -24.20
CA THR A 402 -2.25 -43.22 -24.22
C THR A 402 -2.78 -42.05 -23.38
N VAL A 403 -2.15 -41.77 -22.25
CA VAL A 403 -2.46 -40.58 -21.44
C VAL A 403 -1.43 -39.50 -21.76
N CYS A 404 -1.84 -38.45 -22.47
CA CYS A 404 -1.04 -37.25 -22.64
C CYS A 404 -1.23 -36.33 -21.44
N ILE A 405 -0.20 -36.19 -20.60
CA ILE A 405 -0.15 -35.17 -19.55
C ILE A 405 0.76 -34.06 -20.07
N CYS A 406 0.21 -32.89 -20.39
CA CYS A 406 1.01 -31.67 -20.52
C CYS A 406 1.17 -31.08 -19.12
N MET A 407 2.42 -30.97 -18.65
CA MET A 407 2.78 -30.12 -17.52
C MET A 407 3.06 -28.69 -17.98
#